data_AF-A0A811TF23-F1
#
_entry.id   AF-A0A811TF23-F1
#
_cell.length_a   1.000
_cell.length_b   1.000
_cell.length_c   1.000
_cell.angle_alpha   90.00
_cell.angle_beta   90.00
_cell.angle_gamma   90.00
#
_symmetry.space_group_name_H-M   'P 1'
#
loop_
_entity.id
_entity.type
_entity.pdbx_description
1 polymer ?
#
loop_
_entity_poly.entity_id
_entity_poly.type
_entity_poly.pdbx_seq_one_letter_code
_entity_poly.pdbx_strand_id
1 'polypeptide(L)' 'MAIFTKNEKEILKKFENGYEVSEGDKDVLDRYAGIGFVQFGFNWDKMVETAKITKSCIIHLDR' A
#
# COMPACT_ATOMS: atom_id res chain seq x y z
N MET A 1 17.75 0.71 9.84
CA MET A 1 17.29 0.67 8.44
C MET A 1 15.81 1.01 8.45
N ALA A 2 15.47 2.30 8.43
CA ALA A 2 14.07 2.72 8.37
C ALA A 2 13.62 2.55 6.91
N ILE A 3 12.83 1.51 6.64
CA ILE A 3 12.43 1.11 5.28
C ILE A 3 11.38 2.08 4.69
N PHE A 4 10.77 2.90 5.54
CA PHE A 4 9.71 3.83 5.20
C PHE A 4 9.94 5.19 5.85
N THR A 5 9.71 6.26 5.12
CA THR A 5 9.54 7.60 5.68
C THR A 5 8.23 7.71 6.45
N LYS A 6 8.07 8.76 7.27
CA LYS A 6 6.85 8.98 8.07
C LYS A 6 5.60 9.06 7.19
N ASN A 7 5.69 9.76 6.06
CA ASN A 7 4.59 9.91 5.10
C ASN A 7 4.24 8.56 4.44
N GLU A 8 5.23 7.77 4.03
CA GLU A 8 4.99 6.44 3.43
C GLU A 8 4.35 5.48 4.43
N LYS A 9 4.75 5.51 5.72
CA LYS A 9 4.08 4.71 6.76
C LYS A 9 2.60 5.08 6.89
N GLU A 10 2.27 6.37 6.88
CA GLU A 10 0.88 6.82 6.97
C GLU A 10 0.05 6.40 5.76
N ILE A 11 0.63 6.48 4.55
CA ILE A 11 -0.01 6.00 3.33
C ILE A 11 -0.24 4.49 3.41
N LEU A 12 0.80 3.69 3.66
CA LEU A 12 0.73 2.23 3.68
C LEU A 12 -0.25 1.70 4.72
N LYS A 13 -0.36 2.35 5.90
CA LYS A 13 -1.34 2.00 6.93
C LYS A 13 -2.79 2.11 6.45
N LYS A 14 -3.13 3.05 5.56
CA LYS A 14 -4.48 3.15 4.98
C LYS A 14 -4.90 1.87 4.25
N PHE A 15 -3.92 1.16 3.69
CA PHE A 15 -4.14 -0.02 2.83
C PHE A 15 -4.01 -1.36 3.60
N GLU A 16 -3.97 -1.37 4.94
CA GLU A 16 -3.98 -2.61 5.76
C GLU A 16 -5.14 -3.54 5.41
N ASN A 17 -6.33 -2.97 5.25
CA ASN A 17 -7.56 -3.71 4.99
C ASN A 17 -7.97 -3.73 3.51
N GLY A 18 -7.16 -3.11 2.63
CA GLY A 18 -7.53 -2.86 1.26
C GLY A 18 -8.31 -1.54 1.12
N TYR A 19 -7.82 -0.65 0.27
CA TYR A 19 -8.44 0.66 0.05
C TYR A 19 -8.30 1.09 -1.41
N GLU A 20 -9.09 2.08 -1.82
CA GLU A 20 -9.07 2.65 -3.16
C GLU A 20 -7.76 3.41 -3.39
N VAL A 21 -7.15 3.21 -4.56
CA VAL A 21 -5.90 3.89 -4.92
C VAL A 21 -6.22 5.31 -5.39
N SER A 22 -5.63 6.28 -4.71
CA SER A 22 -5.64 7.67 -5.16
C SER A 22 -4.36 7.99 -5.95
N GLU A 23 -4.42 8.97 -6.86
CA GLU A 23 -3.24 9.39 -7.63
C GLU A 23 -2.06 9.80 -6.74
N GLY A 24 -2.34 10.40 -5.58
CA GLY A 24 -1.31 10.84 -4.63
C GLY A 24 -0.63 9.69 -3.87
N ASP A 25 -1.31 8.55 -3.71
CA ASP A 25 -0.76 7.37 -3.01
C ASP A 25 -0.06 6.39 -3.98
N LYS A 26 -0.32 6.50 -5.29
CA LYS A 26 0.09 5.53 -6.31
C LYS A 26 1.61 5.33 -6.41
N ASP A 27 2.41 6.40 -6.37
CA ASP A 27 3.87 6.30 -6.46
C ASP A 27 4.48 5.46 -5.33
N VAL A 28 3.95 5.65 -4.11
CA VAL A 28 4.36 4.89 -2.92
C VAL A 28 3.95 3.43 -3.08
N LEU A 29 2.70 3.19 -3.51
CA LEU A 29 2.19 1.83 -3.68
C LEU A 29 2.95 1.05 -4.75
N ASP A 30 3.25 1.65 -5.90
CA ASP A 30 4.00 1.02 -7.00
C ASP A 30 5.44 0.68 -6.57
N ARG A 31 6.11 1.60 -5.88
CA ARG A 31 7.46 1.38 -5.36
C ARG A 31 7.52 0.16 -4.44
N TYR A 32 6.53 0.02 -3.56
CA TYR A 32 6.48 -1.08 -2.61
C TYR A 32 5.85 -2.36 -3.17
N ALA A 33 5.09 -2.28 -4.27
CA ALA A 33 4.64 -3.45 -5.01
C ALA A 33 5.82 -4.20 -5.66
N GLY A 34 6.81 -3.46 -6.18
CA GLY A 34 8.02 -4.04 -6.78
C GLY A 34 8.84 -4.93 -5.83
N ILE A 35 8.70 -4.75 -4.51
CA ILE A 35 9.36 -5.57 -3.48
C ILE A 35 8.40 -6.52 -2.75
N GLY A 36 7.16 -6.66 -3.24
CA GLY A 36 6.15 -7.57 -2.68
C GLY A 36 5.48 -7.10 -1.40
N PHE A 37 5.54 -5.81 -1.09
CA PHE A 37 4.90 -5.22 0.10
C PHE A 37 3.49 -4.71 -0.16
N VAL A 38 3.15 -4.46 -1.42
CA VAL A 38 1.81 -4.03 -1.85
C VAL A 38 1.30 -4.99 -2.91
N GLN A 39 0.01 -5.29 -2.85
CA GLN A 39 -0.71 -6.03 -3.85
C GLN A 39 -1.83 -5.16 -4.41
N PHE A 40 -1.85 -4.97 -5.73
CA PHE A 40 -2.93 -4.29 -6.42
C PHE A 40 -4.09 -5.24 -6.71
N GLY A 41 -5.28 -4.66 -6.79
CA GLY A 41 -6.53 -5.31 -7.13
C GLY A 41 -7.46 -4.33 -7.81
N PHE A 42 -8.66 -4.80 -8.15
CA PHE A 42 -9.66 -3.98 -8.80
C PHE A 42 -11.02 -4.23 -8.15
N ASN A 43 -11.69 -3.14 -7.77
CA ASN A 43 -13.05 -3.20 -7.27
C ASN A 43 -14.01 -3.11 -8.48
N TRP A 44 -14.61 -4.25 -8.83
CA TRP A 44 -15.49 -4.36 -10.00
C TRP A 44 -16.83 -3.63 -9.82
N ASP A 45 -17.34 -3.50 -8.60
CA ASP A 45 -18.59 -2.77 -8.32
C ASP A 45 -18.44 -1.26 -8.57
N LYS A 46 -17.29 -0.71 -8.17
CA LYS A 46 -17.01 0.73 -8.30
C LYS A 46 -16.19 1.09 -9.53
N MET A 47 -15.67 0.10 -10.24
CA MET A 47 -14.74 0.25 -11.36
C MET A 47 -13.49 1.07 -11.00
N VAL A 48 -12.90 0.83 -9.82
CA VAL A 48 -11.71 1.55 -9.33
C VAL A 48 -10.58 0.60 -8.94
N GLU A 49 -9.34 1.06 -9.13
CA GLU A 49 -8.13 0.37 -8.67
C GLU A 49 -8.09 0.39 -7.14
N THR A 50 -7.72 -0.75 -6.55
CA THR A 50 -7.54 -0.90 -5.11
C THR A 50 -6.16 -1.46 -4.82
N ALA A 51 -5.65 -1.20 -3.63
CA ALA A 51 -4.40 -1.78 -3.17
C ALA A 51 -4.57 -2.32 -1.77
N LYS A 52 -3.76 -3.31 -1.42
CA LYS A 52 -3.68 -3.87 -0.07
C LYS A 52 -2.22 -4.17 0.26
N ILE A 53 -1.79 -3.84 1.47
CA ILE A 53 -0.44 -4.22 1.91
C ILE A 53 -0.37 -5.70 2.28
N THR A 54 0.78 -6.32 2.04
CA THR A 54 1.02 -7.73 2.38
C THR A 54 1.40 -7.89 3.85
N LYS A 55 1.31 -9.11 4.37
CA LYS A 55 1.75 -9.43 5.74
C LYS A 55 3.21 -9.02 5.99
N SER A 56 4.07 -9.16 4.98
CA SER A 56 5.47 -8.76 5.06
C SER A 56 5.62 -7.25 5.31
N CYS A 57 4.80 -6.44 4.64
CA CYS A 57 4.77 -5.00 4.84
C CYS A 57 4.35 -4.63 6.26
N ILE A 58 3.30 -5.26 6.79
CA ILE A 58 2.79 -5.03 8.16
C ILE A 58 3.89 -5.25 9.21
N ILE A 59 4.61 -6.37 9.11
CA ILE A 59 5.73 -6.70 10.02
C ILE A 59 6.80 -5.59 10.03
N HIS A 60 7.00 -4.90 8.89
CA HIS A 60 7.99 -3.85 8.74
C HIS A 60 7.45 -2.46 9.10
N LEU A 61 6.14 -2.27 9.13
CA LEU A 61 5.49 -1.04 9.59
C LEU A 61 5.50 -0.90 11.12
N ASP A 62 5.30 -2.01 11.84
CA ASP A 62 5.31 -2.11 13.31
C ASP A 62 6.72 -2.08 13.94
N ARG A 63 7.76 -2.20 13.12
CA ARG A 63 9.17 -2.02 13.51
C ARG A 63 9.63 -0.56 13.39
#